data_AF-A0A512PLD6-F1
#
_entry.id   AF-A0A512PLD6-F1
#
_cell.length_a   1.000
_cell.length_b   1.000
_cell.length_c   1.000
_cell.angle_alpha   90.00
_cell.angle_beta   90.00
_cell.angle_gamma   90.00
#
_symmetry.space_group_name_H-M   'P 1'
#
loop_
_entity.id
_entity.type
_entity.pdbx_description
1 polymer ?
#
loop_
_entity_poly.entity_id
_entity_poly.type
_entity_poly.pdbx_seq_one_letter_code
_entity_poly.pdbx_strand_id
1 'polypeptide(L)' 'MTEKLNYGQKVYKRYLLKECEGRNQDLTSAIVHIWRNWGSVQNQERIAYNHLSSKERNAVILDVCKELENE' A
#
# COMPACT_ATOMS: atom_id res chain seq x y z
N MET A 1 -5.70 20.15 -0.76
CA MET A 1 -6.59 19.34 0.11
C MET A 1 -6.00 17.94 0.19
N THR A 2 -5.36 17.59 1.30
CA THR A 2 -4.94 16.20 1.55
C THR A 2 -6.19 15.44 1.97
N GLU A 3 -6.81 14.68 1.06
CA GLU A 3 -7.95 13.84 1.43
C GLU A 3 -7.53 12.93 2.57
N LYS A 4 -8.26 13.00 3.69
CA LYS A 4 -7.97 12.23 4.89
C LYS A 4 -8.21 10.75 4.57
N LEU A 5 -7.15 9.94 4.54
CA LEU A 5 -7.24 8.52 4.23
C LEU A 5 -8.28 7.81 5.13
N ASN A 6 -9.12 6.99 4.52
CA ASN A 6 -10.03 6.11 5.25
C ASN A 6 -9.27 4.95 5.91
N TYR A 7 -9.95 4.16 6.75
CA TYR A 7 -9.30 3.08 7.52
C TYR A 7 -8.62 2.05 6.61
N GLY A 8 -9.30 1.60 5.55
CA GLY A 8 -8.72 0.64 4.59
C GLY A 8 -7.50 1.20 3.88
N GLN A 9 -7.54 2.47 3.48
CA GLN A 9 -6.42 3.17 2.85
C GLN A 9 -5.21 3.27 3.79
N LYS A 10 -5.43 3.55 5.08
CA LYS A 10 -4.34 3.59 6.09
C LYS A 10 -3.69 2.23 6.29
N VAL A 11 -4.49 1.16 6.38
CA VAL A 11 -3.97 -0.21 6.53
C VAL A 11 -3.17 -0.60 5.29
N TYR A 12 -3.71 -0.36 4.10
CA TYR A 12 -3.02 -0.66 2.85
C TYR A 12 -1.73 0.15 2.67
N LYS A 13 -1.75 1.45 3.02
CA LYS A 13 -0.57 2.31 3.00
C LYS A 13 0.53 1.81 3.92
N ARG A 14 0.20 1.51 5.18
CA ARG A 14 1.16 1.00 6.17
C ARG A 14 1.78 -0.31 5.69
N TYR A 15 0.98 -1.17 5.06
CA TYR A 15 1.48 -2.42 4.52
C TYR A 15 2.47 -2.20 3.35
N LEU A 16 2.15 -1.31 2.41
CA LEU A 16 3.05 -0.95 1.32
C LEU A 16 4.38 -0.38 1.81
N LEU A 17 4.35 0.58 2.75
CA LEU A 17 5.55 1.18 3.31
C LEU A 17 6.43 0.14 4.02
N LYS A 18 5.81 -0.75 4.81
CA LYS A 18 6.53 -1.86 5.48
C LYS A 18 7.24 -2.78 4.49
N GLU A 19 6.62 -3.09 3.35
CA GLU A 19 7.25 -3.91 2.30
C GLU A 19 8.40 -3.16 1.61
N CYS A 20 8.28 -1.84 1.40
CA CYS A 20 9.35 -1.00 0.86
C CYS A 20 10.55 -0.94 1.82
N GLU A 21 10.32 -0.63 3.10
CA GLU A 21 11.34 -0.54 4.16
C GLU A 21 12.02 -1.88 4.42
N GLY A 22 11.24 -2.95 4.63
CA GLY A 22 11.74 -4.24 5.06
C GLY A 22 12.61 -4.95 4.02
N ARG A 23 12.53 -4.54 2.75
CA ARG A 23 13.28 -5.15 1.64
C ARG A 23 14.17 -4.17 0.90
N ASN A 24 14.21 -2.90 1.31
CA ASN A 24 14.90 -1.82 0.61
C ASN A 24 14.50 -1.78 -0.89
N GLN A 25 13.21 -2.00 -1.15
CA GLN A 25 12.64 -2.16 -2.49
C GLN A 25 11.91 -0.89 -2.90
N ASP A 26 11.99 -0.57 -4.19
CA ASP A 26 11.13 0.45 -4.78
C ASP A 26 9.65 0.02 -4.72
N LEU A 27 8.75 1.00 -4.81
CA LEU A 27 7.31 0.75 -4.69
C LEU A 27 6.78 -0.26 -5.72
N THR A 28 7.32 -0.27 -6.93
CA THR A 28 6.88 -1.23 -7.97
C THR A 28 7.22 -2.65 -7.55
N SER A 29 8.45 -2.86 -7.06
CA SER A 29 8.89 -4.14 -6.50
C SER A 29 8.05 -4.58 -5.31
N ALA A 30 7.71 -3.67 -4.39
CA ALA A 30 6.85 -3.95 -3.24
C ALA A 30 5.43 -4.38 -3.68
N ILE A 31 4.82 -3.67 -4.64
CA ILE A 31 3.50 -4.03 -5.20
C ILE A 31 3.57 -5.42 -5.82
N VAL A 32 4.54 -5.68 -6.71
CA VAL A 32 4.68 -6.99 -7.38
C VAL A 32 4.85 -8.10 -6.34
N HIS A 33 5.62 -7.86 -5.28
CA HIS A 33 5.80 -8.82 -4.19
C HIS A 33 4.49 -9.13 -3.45
N ILE A 34 3.71 -8.11 -3.10
CA ILE A 34 2.39 -8.27 -2.46
C ILE A 34 1.46 -9.12 -3.33
N TRP A 35 1.43 -8.85 -4.63
CA TRP A 35 0.61 -9.61 -5.57
C TRP A 35 1.06 -11.07 -5.69
N ARG A 36 2.37 -11.32 -5.76
CA ARG A 36 2.93 -12.68 -5.85
C ARG A 36 2.74 -13.49 -4.56
N ASN A 37 2.76 -12.82 -3.42
CA ASN A 37 2.63 -13.44 -2.10
C ASN A 37 1.26 -13.15 -1.48
N TRP A 38 0.24 -12.93 -2.31
CA TRP A 38 -1.11 -12.62 -1.85
C TRP A 38 -1.63 -13.65 -0.85
N GLY A 39 -1.27 -14.92 -1.03
CA GLY A 39 -1.58 -16.03 -0.13
C GLY A 39 -0.94 -15.98 1.26
N SER A 40 0.05 -15.11 1.48
CA SER A 40 0.75 -14.90 2.76
C SER A 40 0.44 -13.56 3.44
N VAL A 41 -0.29 -12.66 2.78
CA VAL A 41 -0.73 -11.36 3.33
C VAL A 41 -1.67 -11.59 4.52
N GLN A 42 -1.60 -10.79 5.59
CA GLN A 42 -2.47 -10.98 6.75
C GLN A 42 -3.94 -10.68 6.40
N ASN A 43 -4.88 -11.31 7.12
CA ASN A 43 -6.31 -11.15 6.83
C ASN A 43 -6.75 -9.68 6.83
N GLN A 44 -6.25 -8.84 7.73
CA GLN A 44 -6.63 -7.42 7.79
C GLN A 44 -6.16 -6.61 6.57
N GLU A 45 -4.96 -6.89 6.05
CA GLU A 45 -4.39 -6.22 4.87
C GLU A 45 -5.12 -6.62 3.59
N ARG A 46 -5.49 -7.91 3.47
CA ARG A 46 -6.34 -8.38 2.36
C ARG A 46 -7.74 -7.79 2.42
N ILE A 47 -8.35 -7.77 3.60
CA ILE A 47 -9.68 -7.19 3.82
C ILE A 47 -9.66 -5.70 3.45
N ALA A 48 -8.63 -4.97 3.89
CA ALA A 48 -8.46 -3.57 3.54
C ALA A 48 -8.39 -3.40 2.02
N TYR A 49 -7.48 -4.10 1.34
CA TYR A 49 -7.32 -4.02 -0.10
C TYR A 49 -8.58 -4.38 -0.89
N ASN A 50 -9.31 -5.43 -0.49
CA ASN A 50 -10.52 -5.88 -1.16
C ASN A 50 -11.71 -4.91 -0.98
N HIS A 51 -11.74 -4.14 0.10
CA HIS A 51 -12.76 -3.11 0.33
C HIS A 51 -12.46 -1.79 -0.37
N LEU A 52 -11.23 -1.58 -0.85
CA LEU A 52 -10.87 -0.37 -1.58
C LEU A 52 -11.24 -0.49 -3.05
N SER A 53 -11.90 0.54 -3.58
CA SER A 53 -12.04 0.71 -5.02
C SER A 53 -10.67 0.88 -5.69
N SER A 54 -10.60 0.64 -7.00
CA SER A 54 -9.37 0.91 -7.77
C SER A 54 -8.92 2.37 -7.66
N LYS A 55 -9.85 3.32 -7.56
CA LYS A 55 -9.54 4.74 -7.35
C LYS A 55 -8.85 4.97 -6.00
N GLU A 56 -9.37 4.37 -4.93
CA GLU A 56 -8.80 4.52 -3.59
C GLU A 56 -7.43 3.84 -3.45
N ARG A 57 -7.24 2.67 -4.08
CA ARG A 57 -5.94 2.00 -4.13
C ARG A 57 -4.90 2.85 -4.86
N ASN A 58 -5.27 3.43 -6.01
CA ASN A 58 -4.37 4.33 -6.75
C ASN A 58 -4.03 5.59 -5.96
N ALA A 59 -4.98 6.15 -5.21
CA ALA A 59 -4.72 7.28 -4.33
C ALA A 59 -3.67 6.95 -3.25
N VAL A 60 -3.74 5.75 -2.66
CA VAL A 60 -2.72 5.28 -1.70
C VAL A 60 -1.36 5.08 -2.35
N ILE A 61 -1.31 4.48 -3.54
CA ILE A 61 -0.05 4.28 -4.28
C ILE A 61 0.62 5.64 -4.58
N LEU A 62 -0.15 6.63 -5.05
CA LEU A 62 0.36 7.98 -5.31
C LEU A 62 0.85 8.69 -4.04
N ASP A 63 0.18 8.45 -2.91
CA ASP A 63 0.59 9.00 -1.61
C ASP A 63 1.92 8.40 -1.14
N VAL A 64 2.09 7.08 -1.28
CA VAL A 64 3.36 6.39 -0.98
C VAL A 64 4.49 6.83 -1.91
N CYS A 65 4.22 6.97 -3.22
CA CYS A 65 5.20 7.52 -4.17
C CYS A 65 5.77 8.86 -3.68
N LYS A 66 4.89 9.79 -3.29
CA LYS A 66 5.30 11.11 -2.81
C LYS A 66 6.11 11.05 -1.52
N GLU A 67 5.79 10.13 -0.61
CA GLU A 67 6.55 9.98 0.63
C GLU A 67 7.97 9.48 0.35
N LEU A 68 8.11 8.47 -0.51
CA LEU A 68 9.41 7.92 -0.88
C LEU A 68 10.27 8.88 -1.72
N GLU A 69 9.67 9.84 -2.44
CA GLU A 69 10.40 10.89 -3.16
C GLU A 69 10.92 12.02 -2.25
N ASN A 70 10.40 12.15 -1.02
CA ASN A 70 10.78 13.20 -0.07
C ASN A 70 11.77 12.71 1.02
N GLU A 71 12.16 11.43 1.00
CA GLU A 71 13.20 10.82 1.85
C GLU A 71 14.56 10.77 1.13
#